data_AF-A0A8A4ZDH0-F1
#
_entry.id   AF-A0A8A4ZDH0-F1
#
_cell.length_a   1.000
_cell.length_b   1.000
_cell.length_c   1.000
_cell.angle_alpha   90.00
_cell.angle_beta   90.00
_cell.angle_gamma   90.00
#
_symmetry.space_group_name_H-M   'P 1'
#
loop_
_entity.id
_entity.type
_entity.pdbx_description
1 polymer ?
#
loop_
_entity_poly.entity_id
_entity_poly.type
_entity_poly.pdbx_seq_one_letter_code
_entity_poly.pdbx_strand_id
1 'polypeptide(L)'
;MPPGASWFAQKKADKDRRYRIADPALRFWFAFVEPALAEVDRGRPDLALERVEAGFASWRGRAVEGVVRDALERLLPDPAWSDVRRVAGWWPRTNVPEIDLVGADRYPATHISFVGTITMAP
;
A
#
# COMPACT_ATOMS: atom_id res chain seq x y z
N MET A 1 16.25 53.27 8.11
CA MET A 1 15.34 52.27 7.51
C MET A 1 16.12 51.44 6.51
N PRO A 2 16.31 50.12 6.69
CA PRO A 2 16.83 49.28 5.63
C PRO A 2 15.66 48.81 4.73
N PRO A 3 15.75 48.98 3.40
CA PRO A 3 14.82 48.38 2.44
C PRO A 3 15.24 46.92 2.17
N GLY A 4 14.28 45.99 2.12
CA GLY A 4 14.51 44.67 1.49
C GLY A 4 14.18 43.40 2.26
N ALA A 5 13.36 43.43 3.32
CA ALA A 5 12.85 42.19 3.92
C ALA A 5 11.52 41.79 3.24
N SER A 6 11.56 40.84 2.30
CA SER A 6 10.37 40.14 1.81
C SER A 6 9.85 39.22 2.92
N TRP A 7 8.72 39.58 3.52
CA TRP A 7 8.05 38.83 4.60
C TRP A 7 7.26 37.61 4.11
N PHE A 8 7.38 37.24 2.83
CA PHE A 8 6.74 36.05 2.28
C PHE A 8 7.78 34.96 2.01
N ALA A 9 8.45 34.50 3.07
CA ALA A 9 8.99 33.15 3.04
C ALA A 9 7.81 32.19 2.99
N GLN A 10 7.42 31.78 1.79
CA GLN A 10 6.39 30.78 1.60
C GLN A 10 6.90 29.48 2.24
N LYS A 11 6.37 29.16 3.43
CA LYS A 11 6.61 27.87 4.07
C LYS A 11 6.34 26.81 3.01
N LYS A 12 7.36 26.02 2.68
CA LYS A 12 7.22 24.85 1.83
C LYS A 12 6.08 24.03 2.43
N ALA A 13 4.97 23.92 1.72
CA ALA A 13 3.79 23.21 2.23
C ALA A 13 4.27 21.83 2.69
N ASP A 14 3.93 21.47 3.94
CA ASP A 14 4.29 20.18 4.49
C ASP A 14 3.73 19.13 3.52
N LYS A 15 4.61 18.27 3.01
CA LYS A 15 4.26 17.37 1.90
C LYS A 15 3.10 16.51 2.38
N ASP A 16 1.93 16.62 1.74
CA ASP A 16 0.67 15.98 2.15
C ASP A 16 0.92 14.51 2.51
N ARG A 17 0.97 14.23 3.81
CA ARG A 17 1.40 12.92 4.33
C ARG A 17 0.19 12.00 4.29
N ARG A 18 0.21 11.08 3.33
CA ARG A 18 -0.81 10.03 3.22
C ARG A 18 -0.39 8.86 4.11
N TYR A 19 -1.28 8.48 5.01
CA TYR A 19 -1.13 7.28 5.84
C TYR A 19 -2.00 6.16 5.28
N ARG A 20 -1.56 4.92 5.44
CA ARG A 20 -2.34 3.71 5.14
C ARG A 20 -2.29 2.78 6.35
N ILE A 21 -3.39 2.09 6.61
CA ILE A 21 -3.40 0.97 7.56
C ILE A 21 -2.57 -0.16 6.92
N ALA A 22 -1.52 -0.60 7.61
CA ALA A 22 -0.66 -1.67 7.10
C ALA A 22 -1.30 -3.05 7.30
N ASP A 23 -1.99 -3.24 8.41
CA ASP A 23 -2.59 -4.51 8.81
C ASP A 23 -3.80 -4.88 7.91
N PRO A 24 -3.74 -6.02 7.19
CA PRO A 24 -4.85 -6.46 6.35
C PRO A 24 -6.12 -6.79 7.15
N ALA A 25 -6.02 -7.38 8.34
CA ALA A 25 -7.19 -7.73 9.15
C ALA A 25 -7.93 -6.45 9.60
N LEU A 26 -7.21 -5.41 9.99
CA LEU A 26 -7.80 -4.12 10.34
C LEU A 26 -8.44 -3.44 9.13
N ARG A 27 -7.82 -3.54 7.94
CA ARG A 27 -8.44 -3.07 6.68
C ARG A 27 -9.71 -3.85 6.35
N PHE A 28 -9.76 -5.15 6.64
CA PHE A 28 -10.96 -5.98 6.45
C PHE A 28 -12.07 -5.53 7.40
N TRP A 29 -11.72 -5.29 8.66
CA TRP A 29 -12.66 -4.82 9.68
C TRP A 29 -13.38 -3.55 9.23
N PHE A 30 -12.63 -2.52 8.86
CA PHE A 30 -13.20 -1.23 8.42
C PHE A 30 -13.96 -1.34 7.08
N ALA A 31 -13.56 -2.25 6.20
CA ALA A 31 -14.21 -2.40 4.90
C ALA A 31 -15.54 -3.19 4.97
N PHE A 32 -15.62 -4.19 5.85
CA PHE A 32 -16.71 -5.17 5.83
C PHE A 32 -17.37 -5.42 7.17
N VAL A 33 -16.60 -5.51 8.26
CA VAL A 33 -17.15 -5.92 9.56
C VAL A 33 -17.89 -4.78 10.23
N GLU A 34 -17.24 -3.62 10.38
CA GLU A 34 -17.86 -2.43 11.02
C GLU A 34 -19.19 -2.04 10.35
N PRO A 35 -19.28 -1.95 9.00
CA PRO A 35 -20.57 -1.66 8.34
C PRO A 35 -21.65 -2.73 8.55
N ALA A 36 -21.26 -3.99 8.79
CA ALA A 36 -22.15 -5.13 8.91
C ALA A 36 -22.67 -5.38 10.33
N LEU A 37 -22.10 -4.76 11.36
CA LEU A 37 -22.47 -5.01 12.76
C LEU A 37 -23.99 -4.87 12.98
N ALA A 38 -24.57 -3.80 12.44
CA ALA A 38 -25.99 -3.51 12.59
C ALA A 38 -26.91 -4.50 11.83
N GLU A 39 -26.41 -5.12 10.75
CA GLU A 39 -27.12 -6.16 9.99
C GLU A 39 -27.09 -7.48 10.78
N VAL A 40 -25.92 -7.83 11.33
CA VAL A 40 -25.71 -9.02 12.18
C VAL A 40 -26.56 -8.96 13.46
N ASP A 41 -26.56 -7.81 14.15
CA ASP A 41 -27.35 -7.61 15.38
C ASP A 41 -28.87 -7.77 15.14
N ARG A 42 -29.33 -7.53 13.90
CA ARG A 42 -30.74 -7.70 13.49
C ARG A 42 -31.04 -9.09 12.94
N GLY A 43 -30.10 -10.03 13.01
CA GLY A 43 -30.25 -11.38 12.47
C GLY A 43 -30.25 -11.42 10.95
N ARG A 44 -29.58 -10.47 10.29
CA ARG A 44 -29.41 -10.41 8.82
C ARG A 44 -27.95 -10.56 8.38
N PRO A 45 -27.24 -11.65 8.78
CA PRO A 45 -25.86 -11.89 8.36
C PRO A 45 -25.73 -12.18 6.85
N ASP A 46 -26.84 -12.48 6.17
CA ASP A 46 -26.89 -12.66 4.71
C ASP A 46 -26.48 -11.39 3.97
N LEU A 47 -26.95 -10.22 4.42
CA LEU A 47 -26.59 -8.93 3.81
C LEU A 47 -25.10 -8.60 4.00
N ALA A 48 -24.56 -8.96 5.17
CA ALA A 48 -23.14 -8.81 5.47
C ALA A 48 -22.30 -9.69 4.53
N LEU A 49 -22.72 -10.93 4.30
CA LEU A 49 -22.02 -11.86 3.42
C LEU A 49 -22.08 -11.40 1.96
N GLU A 50 -23.25 -10.97 1.46
CA GLU A 50 -23.41 -10.44 0.10
C GLU A 50 -22.46 -9.25 -0.15
N ARG A 51 -22.32 -8.36 0.84
CA ARG A 51 -21.38 -7.23 0.79
C ARG A 51 -19.93 -7.69 0.70
N VAL A 52 -19.55 -8.70 1.48
CA VAL A 52 -18.21 -9.28 1.41
C VAL A 52 -17.98 -9.89 0.04
N GLU A 53 -18.89 -10.74 -0.45
CA GLU A 53 -18.76 -11.40 -1.76
C GLU A 53 -18.60 -10.39 -2.90
N ALA A 54 -19.41 -9.34 -2.91
CA ALA A 54 -19.34 -8.29 -3.92
C ALA A 54 -18.03 -7.47 -3.86
N GLY A 55 -17.48 -7.25 -2.65
CA GLY A 55 -16.28 -6.41 -2.45
C GLY A 55 -14.96 -7.17 -2.37
N PHE A 56 -14.99 -8.49 -2.18
CA PHE A 56 -13.82 -9.27 -1.75
C PHE A 56 -12.70 -9.23 -2.77
N ALA A 57 -12.98 -9.38 -4.07
CA ALA A 57 -11.95 -9.39 -5.11
C ALA A 57 -11.14 -8.08 -5.14
N SER A 58 -11.83 -6.94 -5.11
CA SER A 58 -11.22 -5.60 -5.10
C SER A 58 -10.48 -5.29 -3.80
N TRP A 59 -10.97 -5.79 -2.66
CA TRP A 59 -10.27 -5.67 -1.38
C TRP A 59 -9.00 -6.54 -1.36
N ARG A 60 -9.12 -7.80 -1.80
CA ARG A 60 -8.06 -8.82 -1.79
C ARG A 60 -6.83 -8.36 -2.57
N GLY A 61 -6.99 -7.82 -3.79
CA GLY A 61 -5.84 -7.36 -4.59
C GLY A 61 -4.95 -6.37 -3.81
N ARG A 62 -5.58 -5.33 -3.25
CA ARG A 62 -4.90 -4.29 -2.47
C ARG A 62 -4.37 -4.76 -1.12
N ALA A 63 -4.89 -5.86 -0.58
CA ALA A 63 -4.42 -6.45 0.67
C ALA A 63 -3.21 -7.36 0.42
N VAL A 64 -3.29 -8.22 -0.61
CA VAL A 64 -2.26 -9.20 -0.97
C VAL A 64 -0.93 -8.53 -1.33
N GLU A 65 -0.95 -7.42 -2.07
CA GLU A 65 0.29 -6.73 -2.43
C GLU A 65 1.17 -6.38 -1.22
N GLY A 66 0.57 -5.85 -0.15
CA GLY A 66 1.29 -5.51 1.07
C GLY A 66 1.87 -6.75 1.73
N VAL A 67 1.09 -7.83 1.83
CA VAL A 67 1.51 -9.10 2.43
C VAL A 67 2.68 -9.72 1.66
N VAL A 68 2.63 -9.71 0.33
CA VAL A 68 3.71 -10.26 -0.50
C VAL A 68 4.98 -9.44 -0.34
N ARG A 69 4.90 -8.10 -0.35
CA ARG A 69 6.06 -7.23 -0.11
C ARG A 69 6.68 -7.48 1.27
N ASP A 70 5.86 -7.51 2.32
CA ASP A 70 6.32 -7.76 3.70
C ASP A 70 6.94 -9.16 3.84
N ALA A 71 6.39 -10.17 3.16
CA ALA A 71 6.95 -11.52 3.14
C ALA A 71 8.31 -11.56 2.43
N LEU A 72 8.43 -10.91 1.27
CA LEU A 72 9.70 -10.80 0.55
C LEU A 72 10.74 -10.05 1.38
N GLU A 73 10.39 -8.93 2.02
CA GLU A 73 11.32 -8.20 2.90
C GLU A 73 11.84 -9.07 4.04
N ARG A 74 11.01 -9.95 4.62
CA ARG A 74 11.43 -10.89 5.67
C ARG A 74 12.35 -12.01 5.18
N LEU A 75 12.29 -12.34 3.88
CA LEU A 75 13.17 -13.35 3.27
C LEU A 75 14.53 -12.76 2.86
N LEU A 76 14.68 -11.43 2.85
CA LEU A 76 15.94 -10.79 2.49
C LEU A 76 16.97 -10.79 3.64
N PRO A 77 18.28 -10.84 3.32
CA PRO A 77 18.83 -11.04 1.99
C PRO A 77 18.70 -12.50 1.53
N ASP A 78 18.39 -12.70 0.24
CA ASP A 78 18.31 -14.01 -0.40
C ASP A 78 19.57 -14.25 -1.27
N PRO A 79 20.14 -15.47 -1.35
CA PRO A 79 21.31 -15.73 -2.20
C PRO A 79 21.14 -15.40 -3.68
N ALA A 80 19.94 -15.57 -4.24
CA ALA A 80 19.62 -15.18 -5.62
C ALA A 80 19.52 -13.65 -5.80
N TRP A 81 19.32 -12.92 -4.70
CA TRP A 81 19.15 -11.46 -4.66
C TRP A 81 20.01 -10.83 -3.56
N SER A 82 21.31 -11.16 -3.54
CA SER A 82 22.22 -10.81 -2.44
C SER A 82 22.34 -9.30 -2.15
N ASP A 83 22.15 -8.49 -3.19
CA ASP A 83 22.28 -7.03 -3.13
C ASP A 83 20.95 -6.32 -2.82
N VAL A 84 19.83 -7.07 -2.82
CA VAL A 84 18.52 -6.52 -2.51
C VAL A 84 18.36 -6.38 -0.99
N ARG A 85 18.06 -5.17 -0.55
CA ARG A 85 17.81 -4.85 0.87
C ARG A 85 16.40 -4.35 1.12
N ARG A 86 15.67 -3.99 0.07
CA ARG A 86 14.32 -3.40 0.14
C ARG A 86 13.45 -3.92 -0.99
N VAL A 87 12.17 -4.15 -0.71
CA VAL A 87 11.15 -4.47 -1.71
C VAL A 87 9.98 -3.51 -1.55
N ALA A 88 9.61 -2.81 -2.62
CA ALA A 88 8.48 -1.89 -2.59
C ALA A 88 7.75 -1.85 -3.94
N GLY A 89 6.55 -1.28 -3.96
CA GLY A 89 5.91 -0.86 -5.21
C GLY A 89 6.48 0.47 -5.70
N TRP A 90 6.34 0.73 -7.00
CA TRP A 90 6.72 2.00 -7.61
C TRP A 90 5.66 2.46 -8.59
N TRP A 91 5.33 3.75 -8.54
CA TRP A 91 4.45 4.39 -9.51
C TRP A 91 4.94 5.83 -9.77
N PRO A 92 4.89 6.30 -11.03
CA PRO A 92 5.16 7.68 -11.36
C PRO A 92 3.95 8.56 -11.02
N ARG A 93 4.10 9.88 -11.13
CA ARG A 93 2.97 10.82 -10.92
C ARG A 93 1.82 10.60 -11.90
N THR A 94 2.11 10.07 -13.08
CA THR A 94 1.12 9.69 -14.10
C THR A 94 0.36 8.40 -13.75
N ASN A 95 0.80 7.68 -12.71
CA ASN A 95 0.30 6.37 -12.31
C ASN A 95 0.42 5.27 -13.38
N VAL A 96 1.28 5.47 -14.40
CA VAL A 96 1.48 4.53 -15.51
C VAL A 96 2.98 4.45 -15.88
N PRO A 97 3.61 3.26 -15.86
CA PRO A 97 3.07 2.01 -15.33
C PRO A 97 3.08 1.99 -13.80
N GLU A 98 2.18 1.20 -13.21
CA GLU A 98 2.27 0.77 -11.82
C GLU A 98 3.10 -0.51 -11.75
N ILE A 99 4.10 -0.55 -10.87
CA ILE A 99 4.97 -1.71 -10.65
C ILE A 99 4.76 -2.19 -9.22
N ASP A 100 4.25 -3.41 -9.06
CA ASP A 100 3.90 -3.93 -7.74
C ASP A 100 5.14 -4.24 -6.90
N LEU A 101 6.18 -4.77 -7.54
CA LEU A 101 7.41 -5.23 -6.87
C LEU A 101 8.64 -4.62 -7.55
N VAL A 102 9.49 -3.99 -6.74
CA VAL A 102 10.81 -3.47 -7.11
C VAL A 102 11.77 -3.86 -5.99
N GLY A 103 12.75 -4.72 -6.32
CA GLY A 103 13.85 -5.08 -5.43
C GLY A 103 15.04 -4.14 -5.64
N ALA A 104 15.47 -3.45 -4.58
CA ALA A 104 16.53 -2.45 -4.65
C ALA A 104 17.56 -2.54 -3.52
N ASP A 105 18.71 -1.91 -3.74
CA ASP A 105 19.82 -1.82 -2.78
C ASP A 105 19.48 -0.96 -1.55
N ARG A 106 18.70 0.12 -1.74
CA ARG A 106 18.27 1.04 -0.68
C ARG A 106 17.10 1.91 -1.12
N TYR A 107 16.69 2.83 -0.26
CA TYR A 107 15.79 3.93 -0.61
C TYR A 107 16.42 5.30 -0.26
N PRO A 108 16.53 6.25 -1.21
CA PRO A 108 16.28 6.12 -2.65
C PRO A 108 17.26 5.16 -3.34
N ALA A 109 16.77 4.35 -4.28
CA ALA A 109 17.55 3.31 -4.94
C ALA A 109 18.68 3.86 -5.83
N THR A 110 19.79 3.13 -5.91
CA THR A 110 20.78 3.32 -6.99
C THR A 110 20.92 2.11 -7.90
N HIS A 111 20.51 0.94 -7.43
CA HIS A 111 20.49 -0.27 -8.24
C HIS A 111 19.16 -0.99 -8.05
N ILE A 112 18.57 -1.42 -9.15
CA ILE A 112 17.35 -2.23 -9.19
C ILE A 112 17.76 -3.62 -9.67
N SER A 113 17.52 -4.64 -8.84
CA SER A 113 17.87 -6.03 -9.17
C SER A 113 16.72 -6.78 -9.82
N PHE A 114 15.47 -6.47 -9.45
CA PHE A 114 14.29 -7.06 -10.10
C PHE A 114 13.09 -6.11 -10.08
N VAL A 115 12.17 -6.36 -11.02
CA VAL A 115 10.81 -5.82 -11.03
C VAL A 115 9.82 -6.95 -11.25
N GLY A 116 8.59 -6.82 -10.74
CA GLY A 116 7.57 -7.85 -10.87
C GLY A 116 6.16 -7.34 -10.63
N THR A 117 5.20 -8.17 -11.02
CA THR A 117 3.75 -7.95 -10.88
C THR A 117 3.16 -9.03 -9.97
N ILE A 118 2.20 -8.65 -9.15
CA ILE A 118 1.44 -9.58 -8.31
C ILE A 118 0.11 -9.83 -9.00
N THR A 119 -0.09 -11.06 -9.46
CA THR A 119 -1.35 -11.50 -10.05
C THR A 119 -2.00 -12.55 -9.17
N MET A 120 -3.32 -12.60 -9.22
CA MET A 120 -4.08 -13.71 -8.65
C MET A 120 -4.19 -14.79 -9.71
N ALA A 121 -4.01 -16.05 -9.30
CA ALA A 121 -4.38 -17.18 -10.15
C ALA A 121 -5.88 -17.07 -10.52
N PRO A 122 -6.24 -17.43 -11.76
CA PRO A 122 -7.64 -17.46 -12.20
C PRO A 122 -8.49 -18.44 -11.38
#